data_AF-A8GNU6-F1
#
_entry.id   AF-A8GNU6-F1
#
_cell.length_a   1.000
_cell.length_b   1.000
_cell.length_c   1.000
_cell.angle_alpha   90.00
_cell.angle_beta   90.00
_cell.angle_gamma   90.00
#
_symmetry.space_group_name_H-M   'P 1'
#
loop_
_entity.id
_entity.type
_entity.pdbx_description
1 polymer ?
#
loop_
_entity_poly.entity_id
_entity_poly.type
_entity_poly.pdbx_seq_one_letter_code
_entity_poly.pdbx_strand_id
1 'polypeptide(L)'
;MTQNKKSVFKGWNFLKPKGGGANEAGEHGGVYQSLDGKVTAMIKKEASSSKNIAEFLGSQIFEAISPGNGAKVNLIAPDYFNKSKAVDSQIYVKSEFFENYSSDMYVDMDKHMSAKTKPSSWFRKDGGRPLFMGSRNKLFRTLENAFKEIKYQNFENIMPASLLIGDFDIHVGNIGVIRDQKNPKTLPKLVRIDFAGSFDKLTNNIYPHSRAKHLPGFGPTNHFREFPSTLRTKNPNFADSLLAASKIDLSKTIDKSFDELTKYYSNEAIAEFAKQAMPKKFNNKKSTEIMYEEIKASLIDIMKKRQESLKEYGLEIKVNSLISRKYSFPYYEVKEQELKTLMKEYPDYFEKILNYEERKKGGQKLKLRNKITTSFARILEILGIRDSAKKFLIKTIKGFNEDIQDERNLADSFDKIKIELKQKPVKTHIDADREYVDNLEKFKKEVGTDDIVSVTPSRLGLAKKAKQKAQDLLKLDEEDLKHINTLKENVMRPAKITSASVVNKKYTSAKTR
;
A
#
# COMPACT_ATOMS: atom_id res chain seq x y z
N MET A 1 -32.87 -24.30 -21.33
CA MET A 1 -34.14 -23.94 -20.64
C MET A 1 -33.82 -23.57 -19.21
N THR A 2 -33.71 -22.29 -18.89
CA THR A 2 -33.54 -21.80 -17.52
C THR A 2 -34.91 -21.69 -16.89
N GLN A 3 -35.23 -22.55 -15.92
CA GLN A 3 -36.41 -22.36 -15.09
C GLN A 3 -36.32 -20.98 -14.43
N ASN A 4 -37.38 -20.16 -14.56
CA ASN A 4 -37.54 -18.89 -13.85
C ASN A 4 -37.54 -19.18 -12.34
N LYS A 5 -36.36 -19.19 -11.72
CA LYS A 5 -36.23 -19.28 -10.27
C LYS A 5 -36.84 -18.00 -9.70
N LYS A 6 -38.00 -18.10 -9.06
CA LYS A 6 -38.66 -16.96 -8.41
C LYS A 6 -37.68 -16.40 -7.38
N SER A 7 -37.42 -15.09 -7.46
CA SER A 7 -36.52 -14.44 -6.51
C SER A 7 -37.07 -14.54 -5.09
N VAL A 8 -36.19 -14.83 -4.14
CA VAL A 8 -36.49 -14.84 -2.70
C VAL A 8 -36.10 -13.52 -2.03
N PHE A 9 -35.61 -12.54 -2.79
CA PHE A 9 -35.18 -11.24 -2.31
C PHE A 9 -36.16 -10.18 -2.81
N LYS A 10 -36.91 -9.56 -1.89
CA LYS A 10 -37.87 -8.49 -2.18
C LYS A 10 -37.22 -7.36 -2.97
N GLY A 11 -37.86 -6.97 -4.06
CA GLY A 11 -37.38 -5.88 -4.91
C GLY A 11 -36.36 -6.29 -5.98
N TRP A 12 -36.07 -7.59 -6.12
CA TRP A 12 -35.06 -8.10 -7.07
C TRP A 12 -35.62 -9.24 -7.93
N ASN A 13 -35.26 -9.23 -9.21
CA ASN A 13 -35.54 -10.29 -10.17
C ASN A 13 -34.26 -11.07 -10.45
N PHE A 14 -34.30 -12.40 -10.33
CA PHE A 14 -33.17 -13.26 -10.68
C PHE A 14 -32.99 -13.29 -12.20
N LEU A 15 -31.79 -12.98 -12.67
CA LEU A 15 -31.45 -13.04 -14.10
C LEU A 15 -30.76 -14.35 -14.46
N LYS A 16 -29.68 -14.67 -13.74
CA LYS A 16 -28.84 -15.84 -14.04
C LYS A 16 -27.99 -16.26 -12.84
N PRO A 17 -27.58 -17.54 -12.77
CA PRO A 17 -26.64 -17.98 -11.76
C PRO A 17 -25.28 -17.28 -11.92
N LYS A 18 -24.48 -17.28 -10.84
CA LYS A 18 -23.10 -16.78 -10.87
C LYS A 18 -22.28 -17.62 -11.86
N GLY A 19 -21.61 -16.96 -12.79
CA GLY A 19 -20.65 -17.59 -13.70
C GLY A 19 -19.21 -17.38 -13.20
N GLY A 20 -18.49 -18.47 -12.98
CA GLY A 20 -17.07 -18.44 -12.60
C GLY A 20 -16.79 -17.99 -11.15
N GLY A 21 -15.50 -17.83 -10.83
CA GLY A 21 -15.00 -17.56 -9.48
C GLY A 21 -14.66 -18.83 -8.69
N ALA A 22 -13.88 -18.70 -7.62
CA ALA A 22 -13.40 -19.84 -6.84
C ALA A 22 -14.47 -20.46 -5.91
N ASN A 23 -15.44 -19.64 -5.47
CA ASN A 23 -16.48 -20.04 -4.53
C ASN A 23 -17.86 -20.02 -5.21
N GLU A 24 -18.73 -20.94 -4.80
CA GLU A 24 -20.15 -20.93 -5.14
C GLU A 24 -20.84 -19.66 -4.61
N ALA A 25 -21.99 -19.31 -5.19
CA ALA A 25 -22.72 -18.10 -4.81
C ALA A 25 -23.64 -18.29 -3.60
N GLY A 26 -23.77 -19.53 -3.10
CA GLY A 26 -24.84 -19.95 -2.19
C GLY A 26 -26.13 -20.29 -2.95
N GLU A 27 -27.08 -20.90 -2.24
CA GLU A 27 -28.34 -21.44 -2.80
C GLU A 27 -29.13 -20.42 -3.62
N HIS A 28 -29.20 -19.17 -3.15
CA HIS A 28 -29.89 -18.07 -3.83
C HIS A 28 -28.93 -17.11 -4.51
N GLY A 29 -27.65 -17.46 -4.64
CA GLY A 29 -26.67 -16.56 -5.22
C GLY A 29 -26.78 -16.48 -6.74
N GLY A 30 -26.51 -15.29 -7.29
CA GLY A 30 -26.56 -15.04 -8.73
C GLY A 30 -26.56 -13.56 -9.08
N VAL A 31 -26.84 -13.28 -10.35
CA VAL A 31 -27.02 -11.93 -10.87
C VAL A 31 -28.50 -11.58 -10.82
N TYR A 32 -28.80 -10.41 -10.25
CA TYR A 32 -30.15 -9.90 -10.06
C TYR A 32 -30.28 -8.50 -10.66
N GLN A 33 -31.50 -8.14 -11.02
CA GLN A 33 -31.89 -6.79 -11.43
C GLN A 33 -32.94 -6.24 -10.47
N SER A 34 -32.86 -4.96 -10.13
CA SER A 34 -33.90 -4.29 -9.37
C SER A 34 -35.23 -4.28 -10.15
N LEU A 35 -36.36 -4.21 -9.45
CA LEU A 35 -37.69 -4.19 -10.09
C LEU A 35 -37.87 -3.03 -11.08
N ASP A 36 -37.23 -1.89 -10.84
CA ASP A 36 -37.26 -0.73 -11.74
C ASP A 36 -36.29 -0.84 -12.93
N GLY A 37 -35.54 -1.94 -13.03
CA GLY A 37 -34.60 -2.21 -14.11
C GLY A 37 -33.28 -1.43 -14.04
N LYS A 38 -33.13 -0.51 -13.09
CA LYS A 38 -32.01 0.46 -13.08
C LYS A 38 -30.70 -0.08 -12.51
N VAL A 39 -30.77 -1.04 -11.59
CA VAL A 39 -29.59 -1.57 -10.88
C VAL A 39 -29.44 -3.05 -11.16
N THR A 40 -28.25 -3.45 -11.60
CA THR A 40 -27.85 -4.85 -11.66
C THR A 40 -26.87 -5.13 -10.53
N ALA A 41 -27.03 -6.26 -9.83
CA ALA A 41 -26.18 -6.63 -8.72
C ALA A 41 -25.82 -8.11 -8.73
N MET A 42 -24.63 -8.43 -8.22
CA MET A 42 -24.27 -9.77 -7.78
C MET A 42 -24.74 -9.94 -6.33
N ILE A 43 -25.61 -10.92 -6.09
CA ILE A 43 -25.94 -11.36 -4.74
C ILE A 43 -25.21 -12.68 -4.51
N LYS A 44 -24.30 -12.71 -3.53
CA LYS A 44 -23.50 -13.89 -3.20
C LYS A 44 -23.42 -14.10 -1.70
N LYS A 45 -23.13 -15.34 -1.30
CA LYS A 45 -22.86 -15.71 0.07
C LYS A 45 -21.55 -16.49 0.12
N GLU A 46 -20.61 -16.01 0.93
CA GLU A 46 -19.42 -16.76 1.26
C GLU A 46 -19.73 -17.87 2.28
N ALA A 47 -18.92 -18.93 2.30
CA ALA A 47 -19.08 -20.04 3.24
C ALA A 47 -18.93 -19.61 4.73
N SER A 48 -18.28 -18.48 4.98
CA SER A 48 -18.06 -17.93 6.32
C SER A 48 -18.73 -16.56 6.42
N SER A 49 -19.56 -16.37 7.46
CA SER A 49 -20.15 -15.06 7.78
C SER A 49 -19.10 -13.98 7.98
N SER A 50 -17.92 -14.32 8.52
CA SER A 50 -16.81 -13.39 8.68
C SER A 50 -16.34 -12.78 7.36
N LYS A 51 -16.39 -13.53 6.26
CA LYS A 51 -16.06 -12.99 4.92
C LYS A 51 -17.15 -12.07 4.38
N ASN A 52 -18.42 -12.40 4.62
CA ASN A 52 -19.54 -11.51 4.24
C ASN A 52 -19.47 -10.19 5.02
N ILE A 53 -19.19 -10.26 6.33
CA ILE A 53 -18.98 -9.09 7.19
C ILE A 53 -17.78 -8.27 6.70
N ALA A 54 -16.67 -8.92 6.36
CA ALA A 54 -15.48 -8.25 5.81
C ALA A 54 -15.77 -7.57 4.47
N GLU A 55 -16.54 -8.20 3.58
CA GLU A 55 -16.90 -7.62 2.28
C GLU A 55 -17.76 -6.37 2.45
N PHE A 56 -18.80 -6.44 3.30
CA PHE A 56 -19.63 -5.29 3.63
C PHE A 56 -18.81 -4.17 4.28
N LEU A 57 -18.16 -4.45 5.41
CA LEU A 57 -17.43 -3.42 6.16
C LEU A 57 -16.26 -2.83 5.36
N GLY A 58 -15.58 -3.66 4.58
CA GLY A 58 -14.51 -3.26 3.67
C GLY A 58 -15.01 -2.27 2.62
N SER A 59 -16.18 -2.53 2.03
CA SER A 59 -16.80 -1.62 1.07
C SER A 59 -17.20 -0.27 1.68
N GLN A 60 -17.71 -0.24 2.92
CA GLN A 60 -18.17 1.00 3.56
C GLN A 60 -16.99 1.92 3.86
N ILE A 61 -15.88 1.35 4.36
CA ILE A 61 -14.64 2.10 4.56
C ILE A 61 -14.05 2.51 3.21
N PHE A 62 -14.09 1.64 2.20
CA PHE A 62 -13.60 1.97 0.86
C PHE A 62 -14.35 3.17 0.27
N GLU A 63 -15.68 3.17 0.34
CA GLU A 63 -16.53 4.26 -0.17
C GLU A 63 -16.26 5.57 0.57
N ALA A 64 -16.00 5.53 1.88
CA ALA A 64 -15.63 6.71 2.65
C ALA A 64 -14.28 7.31 2.22
N ILE A 65 -13.33 6.48 1.78
CA ILE A 65 -12.01 6.92 1.32
C ILE A 65 -12.01 7.34 -0.15
N SER A 66 -12.75 6.61 -0.99
CA SER A 66 -12.73 6.76 -2.44
C SER A 66 -14.13 6.60 -3.03
N PRO A 67 -14.99 7.62 -2.86
CA PRO A 67 -16.39 7.56 -3.26
C PRO A 67 -16.56 7.21 -4.75
N GLY A 68 -17.43 6.25 -5.05
CA GLY A 68 -17.76 5.85 -6.42
C GLY A 68 -16.64 5.11 -7.17
N ASN A 69 -15.56 4.69 -6.49
CA ASN A 69 -14.49 3.89 -7.09
C ASN A 69 -14.48 2.43 -6.60
N GLY A 70 -15.31 2.09 -5.61
CA GLY A 70 -15.54 0.75 -5.09
C GLY A 70 -16.97 0.29 -5.36
N ALA A 71 -17.18 -1.01 -5.54
CA ALA A 71 -18.52 -1.56 -5.74
C ALA A 71 -19.36 -1.28 -4.49
N LYS A 72 -20.60 -0.81 -4.70
CA LYS A 72 -21.52 -0.55 -3.60
C LYS A 72 -22.05 -1.86 -3.07
N VAL A 73 -21.68 -2.18 -1.84
CA VAL A 73 -22.06 -3.44 -1.19
C VAL A 73 -23.03 -3.16 -0.04
N ASN A 74 -24.10 -3.96 0.02
CA ASN A 74 -25.05 -3.96 1.14
C ASN A 74 -25.31 -5.40 1.57
N LEU A 75 -25.77 -5.57 2.82
CA LEU A 75 -26.29 -6.84 3.29
C LEU A 75 -27.72 -7.04 2.80
N ILE A 76 -28.07 -8.29 2.51
CA ILE A 76 -29.43 -8.68 2.13
C ILE A 76 -29.73 -10.08 2.65
N ALA A 77 -30.98 -10.33 3.01
CA ALA A 77 -31.46 -11.64 3.44
C ALA A 77 -32.72 -12.03 2.64
N PRO A 78 -33.01 -13.33 2.47
CA PRO A 78 -34.26 -13.77 1.87
C PRO A 78 -35.49 -13.27 2.63
N ASP A 79 -36.64 -13.16 1.97
CA ASP A 79 -37.86 -12.57 2.55
C ASP A 79 -38.41 -13.33 3.77
N TYR A 80 -38.11 -14.63 3.85
CA TYR A 80 -38.47 -15.49 4.98
C TYR A 80 -37.42 -15.45 6.12
N PHE A 81 -36.38 -14.62 6.00
CA PHE A 81 -35.38 -14.45 7.04
C PHE A 81 -36.02 -13.87 8.30
N ASN A 82 -35.80 -14.56 9.42
CA ASN A 82 -36.17 -14.08 10.73
C ASN A 82 -34.96 -14.20 11.65
N LYS A 83 -34.36 -13.08 12.04
CA LYS A 83 -33.18 -13.05 12.90
C LYS A 83 -33.34 -13.87 14.20
N SER A 84 -34.54 -13.92 14.78
CA SER A 84 -34.78 -14.66 16.03
C SER A 84 -34.82 -16.17 15.86
N LYS A 85 -34.88 -16.68 14.62
CA LYS A 85 -34.98 -18.11 14.27
C LYS A 85 -33.89 -18.55 13.28
N ALA A 86 -33.24 -17.62 12.60
CA ALA A 86 -32.33 -17.87 11.49
C ALA A 86 -30.87 -17.91 11.96
N VAL A 87 -30.12 -18.81 11.34
CA VAL A 87 -28.68 -18.92 11.50
C VAL A 87 -28.02 -17.80 10.67
N ASP A 88 -26.97 -17.16 11.19
CA ASP A 88 -26.16 -16.12 10.52
C ASP A 88 -25.72 -16.52 9.09
N SER A 89 -25.77 -17.82 8.77
CA SER A 89 -25.48 -18.43 7.47
C SER A 89 -26.52 -18.13 6.37
N GLN A 90 -27.59 -17.39 6.64
CA GLN A 90 -28.59 -16.99 5.64
C GLN A 90 -28.40 -15.57 5.10
N ILE A 91 -27.39 -14.83 5.58
CA ILE A 91 -27.11 -13.47 5.13
C ILE A 91 -26.24 -13.49 3.87
N TYR A 92 -26.65 -12.72 2.87
CA TYR A 92 -25.97 -12.53 1.60
C TYR A 92 -25.38 -11.11 1.50
N VAL A 93 -24.42 -10.98 0.60
CA VAL A 93 -23.81 -9.72 0.20
C VAL A 93 -24.35 -9.36 -1.18
N LYS A 94 -24.91 -8.16 -1.32
CA LYS A 94 -25.36 -7.57 -2.58
C LYS A 94 -24.36 -6.53 -3.05
N SER A 95 -23.61 -6.84 -4.10
CA SER A 95 -22.63 -5.95 -4.74
C SER A 95 -23.19 -5.41 -6.06
N GLU A 96 -23.41 -4.09 -6.13
CA GLU A 96 -23.96 -3.43 -7.31
C GLU A 96 -22.90 -3.27 -8.41
N PHE A 97 -23.29 -3.55 -9.66
CA PHE A 97 -22.41 -3.35 -10.81
C PHE A 97 -22.27 -1.87 -11.13
N PHE A 98 -21.06 -1.49 -11.52
CA PHE A 98 -20.80 -0.14 -12.01
C PHE A 98 -21.53 0.13 -13.31
N GLU A 99 -21.97 1.36 -13.49
CA GLU A 99 -22.41 1.84 -14.79
C GLU A 99 -21.26 1.73 -15.80
N ASN A 100 -21.55 1.26 -17.02
CA ASN A 100 -20.57 1.03 -18.07
C ASN A 100 -19.42 0.08 -17.68
N TYR A 101 -19.67 -0.82 -16.72
CA TYR A 101 -18.75 -1.91 -16.41
C TYR A 101 -18.50 -2.78 -17.65
N SER A 102 -17.24 -2.89 -18.04
CA SER A 102 -16.81 -3.70 -19.19
C SER A 102 -16.55 -5.13 -18.75
N SER A 103 -15.58 -5.31 -17.86
CA SER A 103 -15.15 -6.60 -17.33
C SER A 103 -14.17 -6.42 -16.18
N ASP A 104 -13.68 -7.51 -15.60
CA ASP A 104 -12.47 -7.45 -14.77
C ASP A 104 -11.25 -7.08 -15.64
N MET A 105 -10.21 -6.54 -15.00
CA MET A 105 -9.00 -6.04 -15.66
C MET A 105 -8.28 -7.15 -16.41
N TYR A 106 -8.36 -8.39 -15.94
CA TYR A 106 -7.76 -9.51 -16.65
C TYR A 106 -8.46 -9.80 -17.98
N VAL A 107 -9.80 -9.92 -17.97
CA VAL A 107 -10.59 -10.10 -19.20
C VAL A 107 -10.41 -8.91 -20.14
N ASP A 108 -10.32 -7.70 -19.59
CA ASP A 108 -10.12 -6.48 -20.37
C ASP A 108 -8.76 -6.48 -21.08
N MET A 109 -7.70 -6.84 -20.36
CA MET A 109 -6.36 -7.01 -20.91
C MET A 109 -6.32 -8.06 -22.04
N ASP A 110 -6.98 -9.19 -21.86
CA ASP A 110 -7.05 -10.25 -22.87
C ASP A 110 -7.68 -9.79 -24.19
N LYS A 111 -8.67 -8.89 -24.08
CA LYS A 111 -9.43 -8.36 -25.22
C LYS A 111 -8.72 -7.19 -25.91
N HIS A 112 -8.02 -6.34 -25.15
CA HIS A 112 -7.55 -5.04 -25.64
C HIS A 112 -6.02 -4.90 -25.74
N MET A 113 -5.23 -5.81 -25.18
CA MET A 113 -3.77 -5.80 -25.39
C MET A 113 -3.37 -6.44 -26.72
N SER A 114 -2.24 -6.01 -27.27
CA SER A 114 -1.70 -6.62 -28.50
C SER A 114 -1.32 -8.10 -28.28
N ALA A 115 -1.35 -8.91 -29.35
CA ALA A 115 -0.98 -10.33 -29.27
C ALA A 115 0.46 -10.56 -28.76
N LYS A 116 1.36 -9.57 -28.93
CA LYS A 116 2.76 -9.64 -28.50
C LYS A 116 2.93 -9.46 -26.99
N THR A 117 2.02 -8.76 -26.33
CA THR A 117 2.18 -8.30 -24.95
C THR A 117 1.09 -8.80 -24.01
N LYS A 118 -0.04 -9.29 -24.55
CA LYS A 118 -1.12 -9.90 -23.76
C LYS A 118 -0.64 -11.14 -23.00
N PRO A 119 -1.28 -11.52 -21.88
CA PRO A 119 -0.89 -12.70 -21.11
C PRO A 119 -0.91 -13.98 -21.95
N SER A 120 0.23 -14.67 -22.04
CA SER A 120 0.35 -15.92 -22.81
C SER A 120 -0.64 -16.99 -22.34
N SER A 121 -1.21 -17.73 -23.28
CA SER A 121 -2.09 -18.88 -23.02
C SER A 121 -1.37 -20.03 -22.30
N TRP A 122 -0.05 -20.14 -22.42
CA TRP A 122 0.75 -21.19 -21.78
C TRP A 122 0.74 -21.15 -20.24
N PHE A 123 0.38 -20.00 -19.66
CA PHE A 123 0.26 -19.86 -18.21
C PHE A 123 -1.17 -20.09 -17.72
N ARG A 124 -2.07 -20.54 -18.59
CA ARG A 124 -3.48 -20.76 -18.24
C ARG A 124 -3.72 -22.25 -18.02
N LYS A 125 -4.39 -22.57 -16.93
CA LYS A 125 -4.99 -23.90 -16.75
C LYS A 125 -6.38 -23.85 -17.40
N ASP A 126 -6.65 -24.77 -18.32
CA ASP A 126 -7.96 -24.96 -18.98
C ASP A 126 -8.56 -23.69 -19.61
N GLY A 127 -7.70 -22.85 -20.22
CA GLY A 127 -8.13 -21.58 -20.82
C GLY A 127 -8.50 -20.48 -19.82
N GLY A 128 -8.36 -20.74 -18.52
CA GLY A 128 -8.67 -19.82 -17.43
C GLY A 128 -7.64 -18.70 -17.23
N ARG A 129 -7.66 -18.06 -16.06
CA ARG A 129 -6.77 -16.94 -15.74
C ARG A 129 -5.29 -17.37 -15.70
N PRO A 130 -4.31 -16.50 -16.03
CA PRO A 130 -2.91 -16.84 -16.10
C PRO A 130 -2.39 -17.00 -14.67
N LEU A 131 -1.81 -18.16 -14.40
CA LEU A 131 -1.09 -18.46 -13.17
C LEU A 131 0.17 -17.60 -13.12
N PHE A 132 0.54 -17.15 -11.92
CA PHE A 132 1.82 -16.47 -11.68
C PHE A 132 2.03 -15.17 -12.47
N MET A 133 0.96 -14.39 -12.68
CA MET A 133 1.06 -12.96 -12.97
C MET A 133 2.14 -12.34 -12.06
N GLY A 134 3.05 -11.56 -12.64
CA GLY A 134 4.14 -10.84 -11.96
C GLY A 134 5.22 -11.65 -11.22
N SER A 135 5.11 -12.97 -11.07
CA SER A 135 6.07 -13.81 -10.32
C SER A 135 7.03 -14.62 -11.20
N ARG A 136 6.83 -14.66 -12.52
CA ARG A 136 7.79 -15.21 -13.50
C ARG A 136 8.31 -14.13 -14.44
N ASN A 137 9.59 -14.21 -14.83
CA ASN A 137 10.27 -13.26 -15.74
C ASN A 137 9.48 -12.97 -17.03
N LYS A 138 8.69 -13.93 -17.54
CA LYS A 138 7.85 -13.78 -18.74
C LYS A 138 6.55 -12.99 -18.53
N LEU A 139 6.05 -12.86 -17.30
CA LEU A 139 4.82 -12.14 -16.95
C LEU A 139 5.06 -10.88 -16.10
N PHE A 140 6.31 -10.63 -15.69
CA PHE A 140 6.69 -9.49 -14.86
C PHE A 140 6.35 -8.13 -15.50
N ARG A 141 6.38 -8.04 -16.84
CA ARG A 141 6.08 -6.80 -17.56
C ARG A 141 4.64 -6.71 -18.07
N THR A 142 3.79 -7.71 -17.82
CA THR A 142 2.43 -7.72 -18.36
C THR A 142 1.62 -6.52 -17.89
N LEU A 143 1.64 -6.20 -16.60
CA LEU A 143 0.98 -5.00 -16.08
C LEU A 143 1.61 -3.72 -16.61
N GLU A 144 2.94 -3.68 -16.75
CA GLU A 144 3.62 -2.52 -17.34
C GLU A 144 3.20 -2.27 -18.80
N ASN A 145 3.10 -3.33 -19.61
CA ASN A 145 2.61 -3.24 -20.98
C ASN A 145 1.13 -2.84 -21.03
N ALA A 146 0.31 -3.39 -20.13
CA ALA A 146 -1.10 -3.05 -20.05
C ALA A 146 -1.31 -1.54 -19.79
N PHE A 147 -0.58 -0.96 -18.85
CA PHE A 147 -0.67 0.49 -18.60
C PHE A 147 -0.05 1.35 -19.72
N LYS A 148 0.90 0.83 -20.51
CA LYS A 148 1.46 1.55 -21.67
C LYS A 148 0.50 1.53 -22.87
N GLU A 149 -0.09 0.38 -23.17
CA GLU A 149 -0.95 0.17 -24.34
C GLU A 149 -2.38 0.65 -24.09
N ILE A 150 -2.99 0.20 -22.99
CA ILE A 150 -4.40 0.45 -22.69
C ILE A 150 -4.57 1.77 -21.93
N LYS A 151 -3.53 2.23 -21.21
CA LYS A 151 -3.51 3.51 -20.48
C LYS A 151 -4.63 3.62 -19.43
N TYR A 152 -4.81 2.56 -18.65
CA TYR A 152 -5.71 2.56 -17.51
C TYR A 152 -5.48 3.77 -16.58
N GLN A 153 -6.57 4.36 -16.12
CA GLN A 153 -6.56 5.46 -15.17
C GLN A 153 -7.12 5.04 -13.80
N ASN A 154 -7.08 5.96 -12.83
CA ASN A 154 -7.74 5.83 -11.52
C ASN A 154 -7.06 4.87 -10.54
N PHE A 155 -5.81 4.46 -10.82
CA PHE A 155 -5.03 3.64 -9.89
C PHE A 155 -4.87 4.32 -8.53
N GLU A 156 -4.56 5.62 -8.57
CA GLU A 156 -4.37 6.49 -7.41
C GLU A 156 -5.61 6.59 -6.52
N ASN A 157 -6.80 6.39 -7.08
CA ASN A 157 -8.05 6.49 -6.33
C ASN A 157 -8.46 5.14 -5.71
N ILE A 158 -8.17 4.00 -6.33
CA ILE A 158 -8.60 2.70 -5.79
C ILE A 158 -7.60 2.09 -4.79
N MET A 159 -6.31 2.38 -4.94
CA MET A 159 -5.27 1.70 -4.17
C MET A 159 -5.12 2.17 -2.71
N PRO A 160 -5.26 3.46 -2.36
CA PRO A 160 -5.15 3.89 -0.97
C PRO A 160 -6.16 3.19 -0.06
N ALA A 161 -7.40 3.08 -0.52
CA ALA A 161 -8.48 2.40 0.21
C ALA A 161 -8.23 0.89 0.34
N SER A 162 -7.84 0.19 -0.73
CA SER A 162 -7.48 -1.23 -0.66
C SER A 162 -6.31 -1.49 0.29
N LEU A 163 -5.27 -0.65 0.23
CA LEU A 163 -4.16 -0.72 1.18
C LEU A 163 -4.64 -0.44 2.61
N LEU A 164 -5.54 0.52 2.84
CA LEU A 164 -6.05 0.86 4.17
C LEU A 164 -6.82 -0.30 4.81
N ILE A 165 -7.76 -0.91 4.09
CA ILE A 165 -8.58 -2.00 4.66
C ILE A 165 -7.83 -3.32 4.78
N GLY A 166 -6.58 -3.38 4.31
CA GLY A 166 -5.78 -4.59 4.33
C GLY A 166 -6.34 -5.66 3.40
N ASP A 167 -6.92 -5.23 2.29
CA ASP A 167 -7.33 -6.09 1.19
C ASP A 167 -6.05 -6.68 0.58
N PHE A 168 -5.67 -7.87 1.02
CA PHE A 168 -4.52 -8.58 0.46
C PHE A 168 -4.87 -9.34 -0.82
N ASP A 169 -6.07 -9.16 -1.37
CA ASP A 169 -6.55 -9.82 -2.58
C ASP A 169 -6.64 -8.85 -3.77
N ILE A 170 -5.73 -7.87 -3.82
CA ILE A 170 -5.58 -6.91 -4.91
C ILE A 170 -4.98 -7.63 -6.12
N HIS A 171 -5.82 -8.28 -6.92
CA HIS A 171 -5.42 -8.89 -8.19
C HIS A 171 -6.29 -8.44 -9.34
N VAL A 172 -5.82 -8.65 -10.57
CA VAL A 172 -6.47 -8.19 -11.82
C VAL A 172 -7.89 -8.74 -12.04
N GLY A 173 -8.24 -9.85 -11.39
CA GLY A 173 -9.59 -10.43 -11.43
C GLY A 173 -10.57 -9.77 -10.45
N ASN A 174 -10.05 -8.92 -9.58
CA ASN A 174 -10.71 -8.23 -8.48
C ASN A 174 -10.71 -6.70 -8.72
N ILE A 175 -9.99 -6.25 -9.74
CA ILE A 175 -10.04 -4.87 -10.25
C ILE A 175 -10.94 -4.89 -11.49
N GLY A 176 -11.99 -4.09 -11.47
CA GLY A 176 -12.90 -3.88 -12.59
C GLY A 176 -12.42 -2.79 -13.54
N VAL A 177 -12.95 -2.80 -14.75
CA VAL A 177 -12.71 -1.77 -15.77
C VAL A 177 -14.04 -1.20 -16.24
N ILE A 178 -14.17 0.12 -16.17
CA ILE A 178 -15.26 0.88 -16.79
C ILE A 178 -14.75 1.43 -18.12
N ARG A 179 -15.55 1.23 -19.17
CA ARG A 179 -15.29 1.78 -20.51
C ARG A 179 -16.51 2.53 -21.00
N ASP A 180 -16.31 3.76 -21.45
CA ASP A 180 -17.35 4.46 -22.18
C ASP A 180 -17.53 3.83 -23.56
N GLN A 181 -18.62 3.08 -23.73
CA GLN A 181 -18.94 2.42 -25.00
C GLN A 181 -19.36 3.42 -26.08
N LYS A 182 -19.88 4.60 -25.68
CA LYS A 182 -20.32 5.65 -26.60
C LYS A 182 -19.14 6.48 -27.08
N ASN A 183 -18.11 6.65 -26.25
CA ASN A 183 -16.86 7.30 -26.61
C ASN A 183 -15.62 6.42 -26.33
N PRO A 184 -15.21 5.57 -27.28
CA PRO A 184 -14.06 4.69 -27.13
C PRO A 184 -12.71 5.39 -26.96
N LYS A 185 -12.64 6.72 -27.18
CA LYS A 185 -11.42 7.52 -26.93
C LYS A 185 -11.22 7.82 -25.44
N THR A 186 -12.28 7.73 -24.63
CA THR A 186 -12.17 7.87 -23.17
C THR A 186 -11.35 6.72 -22.61
N LEU A 187 -10.31 7.05 -21.87
CA LEU A 187 -9.42 6.04 -21.30
C LEU A 187 -10.16 5.18 -20.26
N PRO A 188 -9.90 3.86 -20.21
CA PRO A 188 -10.56 2.97 -19.29
C PRO A 188 -10.21 3.29 -17.83
N LYS A 189 -11.25 3.32 -16.98
CA LYS A 189 -11.13 3.65 -15.55
C LYS A 189 -11.11 2.36 -14.72
N LEU A 190 -10.13 2.23 -13.83
CA LEU A 190 -10.08 1.11 -12.88
C LEU A 190 -11.02 1.34 -11.69
N VAL A 191 -11.66 0.28 -11.22
CA VAL A 191 -12.54 0.26 -10.04
C VAL A 191 -12.30 -1.00 -9.19
N ARG A 192 -12.69 -1.01 -7.91
CA ARG A 192 -12.58 -2.20 -7.04
C ARG A 192 -13.94 -2.91 -6.92
N ILE A 193 -14.00 -4.23 -7.16
CA ILE A 193 -15.27 -4.98 -7.25
C ILE A 193 -15.49 -6.07 -6.19
N ASP A 194 -14.49 -6.41 -5.37
CA ASP A 194 -14.61 -7.44 -4.32
C ASP A 194 -13.87 -6.99 -3.06
N PHE A 195 -14.41 -7.24 -1.88
CA PHE A 195 -13.82 -6.83 -0.61
C PHE A 195 -13.77 -7.98 0.41
N ALA A 196 -14.10 -9.22 0.04
CA ALA A 196 -14.15 -10.36 0.96
C ALA A 196 -12.79 -10.71 1.58
N GLY A 197 -11.69 -10.29 0.94
CA GLY A 197 -10.32 -10.40 1.48
C GLY A 197 -9.92 -9.29 2.47
N SER A 198 -10.80 -8.35 2.76
CA SER A 198 -10.52 -7.24 3.68
C SER A 198 -10.30 -7.72 5.10
N PHE A 199 -9.44 -7.01 5.83
CA PHE A 199 -9.13 -7.23 7.24
C PHE A 199 -8.53 -8.60 7.61
N ASP A 200 -8.27 -9.52 6.67
CA ASP A 200 -7.69 -10.82 7.02
C ASP A 200 -6.34 -10.65 7.73
N LYS A 201 -6.30 -11.07 9.01
CA LYS A 201 -5.15 -10.91 9.92
C LYS A 201 -4.56 -9.50 9.86
N LEU A 202 -5.45 -8.51 9.98
CA LEU A 202 -5.13 -7.09 9.94
C LEU A 202 -4.01 -6.73 10.91
N THR A 203 -3.18 -5.78 10.49
CA THR A 203 -2.02 -5.30 11.24
C THR A 203 -2.00 -3.79 11.25
N ASN A 204 -1.27 -3.18 12.19
CA ASN A 204 -1.13 -1.73 12.26
C ASN A 204 -0.51 -1.09 11.01
N ASN A 205 0.28 -1.82 10.21
CA ASN A 205 0.98 -1.28 9.04
C ASN A 205 0.39 -1.82 7.73
N ILE A 206 0.43 -1.02 6.66
CA ILE A 206 -0.05 -1.42 5.33
C ILE A 206 0.96 -2.28 4.54
N TYR A 207 2.24 -2.27 4.94
CA TYR A 207 3.33 -3.06 4.34
C TYR A 207 3.43 -2.95 2.81
N PRO A 208 3.57 -1.74 2.24
CA PRO A 208 3.54 -1.56 0.77
C PRO A 208 4.72 -2.24 0.07
N HIS A 209 5.83 -2.46 0.80
CA HIS A 209 7.08 -3.03 0.29
C HIS A 209 7.30 -4.52 0.63
N SER A 210 6.41 -5.17 1.38
CA SER A 210 6.66 -6.52 1.92
C SER A 210 6.70 -7.59 0.83
N ARG A 211 7.83 -8.28 0.63
CA ARG A 211 7.89 -9.41 -0.30
C ARG A 211 6.98 -10.55 0.17
N ALA A 212 7.12 -11.00 1.41
CA ALA A 212 6.41 -12.17 1.93
C ALA A 212 4.88 -12.01 1.97
N LYS A 213 4.37 -10.81 2.27
CA LYS A 213 2.91 -10.55 2.30
C LYS A 213 2.28 -10.43 0.91
N HIS A 214 3.13 -10.28 -0.12
CA HIS A 214 2.73 -10.12 -1.51
C HIS A 214 3.21 -11.29 -2.39
N LEU A 215 3.60 -12.42 -1.77
CA LEU A 215 3.98 -13.64 -2.46
C LEU A 215 2.78 -14.60 -2.53
N PRO A 216 2.50 -15.20 -3.71
CA PRO A 216 1.50 -16.26 -3.82
C PRO A 216 1.78 -17.41 -2.83
N GLY A 217 0.73 -17.90 -2.15
CA GLY A 217 0.81 -19.04 -1.22
C GLY A 217 1.06 -18.70 0.25
N PHE A 218 1.32 -17.44 0.60
CA PHE A 218 1.49 -16.97 1.99
C PHE A 218 0.32 -16.08 2.47
N GLY A 219 -0.76 -16.01 1.69
CA GLY A 219 -1.96 -15.19 1.92
C GLY A 219 -2.83 -15.11 0.65
N PRO A 220 -3.86 -14.25 0.63
CA PRO A 220 -4.62 -13.93 -0.58
C PRO A 220 -3.72 -13.35 -1.68
N THR A 221 -4.19 -13.36 -2.94
CA THR A 221 -3.34 -13.01 -4.08
C THR A 221 -3.17 -11.49 -4.17
N ASN A 222 -2.00 -10.98 -3.78
CA ASN A 222 -1.71 -9.54 -3.82
C ASN A 222 -0.74 -9.15 -4.93
N HIS A 223 -1.26 -8.62 -6.03
CA HIS A 223 -0.49 -8.09 -7.14
C HIS A 223 -0.05 -6.62 -6.93
N PHE A 224 -0.27 -6.00 -5.77
CA PHE A 224 0.12 -4.59 -5.56
C PHE A 224 1.56 -4.36 -6.02
N ARG A 225 2.52 -5.18 -5.59
CA ARG A 225 3.94 -5.02 -6.00
C ARG A 225 4.22 -5.26 -7.48
N GLU A 226 3.32 -5.91 -8.19
CA GLU A 226 3.44 -6.22 -9.61
C GLU A 226 3.01 -5.03 -10.49
N PHE A 227 2.22 -4.10 -9.95
CA PHE A 227 1.92 -2.86 -10.65
C PHE A 227 3.20 -2.04 -10.91
N PRO A 228 3.27 -1.29 -12.03
CA PRO A 228 4.44 -0.49 -12.37
C PRO A 228 4.91 0.44 -11.26
N SER A 229 6.22 0.55 -11.09
CA SER A 229 6.82 1.51 -10.14
C SER A 229 6.43 2.97 -10.43
N THR A 230 6.16 3.28 -11.71
CA THR A 230 5.64 4.57 -12.17
C THR A 230 4.28 4.93 -11.58
N LEU A 231 3.51 3.95 -11.10
CA LEU A 231 2.23 4.16 -10.43
C LEU A 231 2.37 4.15 -8.90
N ARG A 232 3.23 3.27 -8.36
CA ARG A 232 3.27 3.00 -6.92
C ARG A 232 4.27 3.81 -6.13
N THR A 233 5.46 4.03 -6.69
CA THR A 233 6.59 4.57 -5.92
C THR A 233 7.15 5.85 -6.52
N LYS A 234 6.70 6.22 -7.72
CA LYS A 234 7.17 7.39 -8.46
C LYS A 234 6.03 8.31 -8.93
N ASN A 235 4.80 8.08 -8.48
CA ASN A 235 3.63 8.86 -8.87
C ASN A 235 3.27 9.86 -7.77
N PRO A 236 3.45 11.18 -7.99
CA PRO A 236 3.03 12.20 -7.03
C PRO A 236 1.52 12.18 -6.75
N ASN A 237 0.68 11.92 -7.77
CA ASN A 237 -0.78 11.90 -7.59
C ASN A 237 -1.23 10.75 -6.69
N PHE A 238 -0.53 9.61 -6.76
CA PHE A 238 -0.77 8.51 -5.83
C PHE A 238 -0.34 8.89 -4.41
N ALA A 239 0.79 9.59 -4.27
CA ALA A 239 1.22 10.11 -2.98
C ALA A 239 0.19 11.07 -2.37
N ASP A 240 -0.35 11.98 -3.17
CA ASP A 240 -1.41 12.91 -2.74
C ASP A 240 -2.67 12.17 -2.30
N SER A 241 -3.06 11.13 -3.04
CA SER A 241 -4.22 10.30 -2.70
C SER A 241 -4.01 9.50 -1.40
N LEU A 242 -2.78 9.01 -1.14
CA LEU A 242 -2.42 8.37 0.13
C LEU A 242 -2.51 9.36 1.31
N LEU A 243 -2.00 10.57 1.12
CA LEU A 243 -2.06 11.63 2.14
C LEU A 243 -3.50 12.07 2.41
N ALA A 244 -4.32 12.23 1.37
CA ALA A 244 -5.74 12.55 1.52
C ALA A 244 -6.48 11.46 2.29
N ALA A 245 -6.32 10.19 1.90
CA ALA A 245 -6.92 9.05 2.59
C ALA A 245 -6.50 8.94 4.06
N SER A 246 -5.26 9.34 4.39
CA SER A 246 -4.77 9.31 5.77
C SER A 246 -5.47 10.30 6.72
N LYS A 247 -6.13 11.33 6.18
CA LYS A 247 -6.78 12.41 6.95
C LYS A 247 -8.28 12.19 7.20
N ILE A 248 -8.90 11.21 6.54
CA ILE A 248 -10.36 10.98 6.60
C ILE A 248 -10.75 10.34 7.95
N ASP A 249 -11.68 10.95 8.68
CA ASP A 249 -12.22 10.34 9.90
C ASP A 249 -13.18 9.18 9.58
N LEU A 250 -12.76 7.96 9.95
CA LEU A 250 -13.52 6.74 9.73
C LEU A 250 -14.46 6.37 10.88
N SER A 251 -14.44 7.08 12.01
CA SER A 251 -15.23 6.71 13.19
C SER A 251 -16.72 6.59 12.88
N LYS A 252 -17.30 7.61 12.24
CA LYS A 252 -18.74 7.60 11.88
C LYS A 252 -19.10 6.49 10.89
N THR A 253 -18.22 6.20 9.93
CA THR A 253 -18.43 5.13 8.94
C THR A 253 -18.43 3.77 9.63
N ILE A 254 -17.46 3.55 10.53
CA ILE A 254 -17.35 2.31 11.29
C ILE A 254 -18.55 2.15 12.23
N ASP A 255 -18.94 3.21 12.95
CA ASP A 255 -20.11 3.19 13.84
C ASP A 255 -21.38 2.75 13.10
N LYS A 256 -21.73 3.46 12.01
CA LYS A 256 -22.91 3.13 11.19
C LYS A 256 -22.84 1.72 10.62
N SER A 257 -21.65 1.25 10.25
CA SER A 257 -21.48 -0.10 9.71
C SER A 257 -21.73 -1.17 10.76
N PHE A 258 -21.31 -0.97 12.02
CA PHE A 258 -21.62 -1.89 13.11
C PHE A 258 -23.11 -1.86 13.49
N ASP A 259 -23.74 -0.68 13.48
CA ASP A 259 -25.19 -0.56 13.67
C ASP A 259 -25.96 -1.35 12.60
N GLU A 260 -25.49 -1.33 11.35
CA GLU A 260 -26.08 -2.15 10.29
C GLU A 260 -25.81 -3.64 10.50
N LEU A 261 -24.59 -4.03 10.84
CA LEU A 261 -24.22 -5.43 11.10
C LEU A 261 -25.08 -6.07 12.18
N THR A 262 -25.36 -5.34 13.26
CA THR A 262 -26.21 -5.83 14.37
C THR A 262 -27.67 -6.02 13.98
N LYS A 263 -28.13 -5.54 12.82
CA LYS A 263 -29.47 -5.88 12.29
C LYS A 263 -29.52 -7.26 11.67
N TYR A 264 -28.40 -7.75 11.14
CA TYR A 264 -28.32 -9.01 10.40
C TYR A 264 -27.68 -10.14 11.19
N TYR A 265 -26.64 -9.84 11.96
CA TYR A 265 -25.79 -10.84 12.61
C TYR A 265 -25.98 -10.89 14.13
N SER A 266 -25.73 -12.06 14.68
CA SER A 266 -25.52 -12.28 16.12
C SER A 266 -24.22 -11.62 16.61
N ASN A 267 -24.10 -11.43 17.92
CA ASN A 267 -22.85 -10.95 18.52
C ASN A 267 -21.72 -11.97 18.32
N GLU A 268 -22.05 -13.26 18.38
CA GLU A 268 -21.12 -14.37 18.17
C GLU A 268 -20.52 -14.34 16.76
N ALA A 269 -21.33 -14.11 15.72
CA ALA A 269 -20.83 -13.99 14.34
C ALA A 269 -19.91 -12.78 14.15
N ILE A 270 -20.25 -11.64 14.76
CA ILE A 270 -19.39 -10.44 14.74
C ILE A 270 -18.08 -10.69 15.51
N ALA A 271 -18.13 -11.44 16.61
CA ALA A 271 -16.95 -11.85 17.36
C ALA A 271 -16.04 -12.82 16.58
N GLU A 272 -16.60 -13.76 15.82
CA GLU A 272 -15.83 -14.62 14.90
C GLU A 272 -15.15 -13.81 13.79
N PHE A 273 -15.81 -12.79 13.25
CA PHE A 273 -15.16 -11.83 12.36
C PHE A 273 -13.98 -11.14 13.06
N ALA A 274 -14.14 -10.67 14.30
CA ALA A 274 -13.06 -10.01 15.03
C ALA A 274 -11.86 -10.93 15.29
N LYS A 275 -12.09 -12.21 15.54
CA LYS A 275 -11.02 -13.23 15.66
C LYS A 275 -10.23 -13.40 14.37
N GLN A 276 -10.92 -13.47 13.23
CA GLN A 276 -10.26 -13.51 11.92
C GLN A 276 -9.50 -12.21 11.61
N ALA A 277 -10.15 -11.07 11.86
CA ALA A 277 -9.64 -9.76 11.48
C ALA A 277 -8.47 -9.32 12.37
N MET A 278 -8.59 -9.54 13.68
CA MET A 278 -7.66 -9.03 14.69
C MET A 278 -7.23 -10.16 15.66
N PRO A 279 -6.64 -11.26 15.15
CA PRO A 279 -6.38 -12.47 15.93
C PRO A 279 -5.47 -12.23 17.13
N LYS A 280 -4.53 -11.28 17.03
CA LYS A 280 -3.64 -10.92 18.14
C LYS A 280 -4.39 -10.44 19.39
N LYS A 281 -5.58 -9.87 19.22
CA LYS A 281 -6.38 -9.33 20.32
C LYS A 281 -7.46 -10.31 20.77
N PHE A 282 -8.11 -11.01 19.84
CA PHE A 282 -9.34 -11.75 20.11
C PHE A 282 -9.22 -13.27 20.04
N ASN A 283 -8.18 -13.85 19.45
CA ASN A 283 -8.13 -15.30 19.17
C ASN A 283 -8.11 -16.17 20.44
N ASN A 284 -7.67 -15.62 21.57
CA ASN A 284 -7.62 -16.32 22.86
C ASN A 284 -8.89 -16.14 23.71
N LYS A 285 -9.86 -15.32 23.27
CA LYS A 285 -11.13 -15.10 23.97
C LYS A 285 -12.23 -16.00 23.42
N LYS A 286 -13.21 -16.39 24.22
CA LYS A 286 -14.42 -17.05 23.68
C LYS A 286 -15.30 -16.01 22.99
N SER A 287 -16.05 -16.41 21.96
CA SER A 287 -16.84 -15.46 21.14
C SER A 287 -17.96 -14.81 21.95
N THR A 288 -18.50 -15.53 22.92
CA THR A 288 -19.49 -15.04 23.90
C THR A 288 -18.95 -13.98 24.86
N GLU A 289 -17.62 -13.82 24.97
CA GLU A 289 -16.96 -12.86 25.86
C GLU A 289 -16.56 -11.57 25.12
N ILE A 290 -16.75 -11.52 23.79
CA ILE A 290 -16.31 -10.40 22.96
C ILE A 290 -17.52 -9.53 22.62
N MET A 291 -17.57 -8.34 23.21
CA MET A 291 -18.61 -7.34 22.92
C MET A 291 -18.31 -6.57 21.63
N TYR A 292 -19.34 -6.25 20.85
CA TYR A 292 -19.15 -5.57 19.56
C TYR A 292 -18.57 -4.16 19.72
N GLU A 293 -18.81 -3.49 20.85
CA GLU A 293 -18.20 -2.20 21.20
C GLU A 293 -16.67 -2.31 21.35
N GLU A 294 -16.17 -3.41 21.96
CA GLU A 294 -14.73 -3.67 22.05
C GLU A 294 -14.14 -3.88 20.66
N ILE A 295 -14.84 -4.63 19.80
CA ILE A 295 -14.42 -4.88 18.41
C ILE A 295 -14.35 -3.56 17.65
N LYS A 296 -15.39 -2.75 17.74
CA LYS A 296 -15.51 -1.44 17.09
C LYS A 296 -14.39 -0.49 17.49
N ALA A 297 -14.17 -0.31 18.79
CA ALA A 297 -13.08 0.53 19.30
C ALA A 297 -11.70 0.04 18.84
N SER A 298 -11.51 -1.28 18.79
CA SER A 298 -10.25 -1.90 18.32
C SER A 298 -10.03 -1.66 16.82
N LEU A 299 -11.08 -1.76 16.01
CA LEU A 299 -10.99 -1.50 14.58
C LEU A 299 -10.65 -0.03 14.31
N ILE A 300 -11.28 0.90 15.02
CA ILE A 300 -10.98 2.35 14.92
C ILE A 300 -9.50 2.61 15.24
N ASP A 301 -9.00 2.06 16.35
CA ASP A 301 -7.59 2.19 16.74
C ASP A 301 -6.63 1.64 15.68
N ILE A 302 -6.91 0.45 15.13
CA ILE A 302 -6.06 -0.13 14.07
C ILE A 302 -6.16 0.68 12.77
N MET A 303 -7.35 1.17 12.40
CA MET A 303 -7.51 2.02 11.22
C MET A 303 -6.68 3.31 11.34
N LYS A 304 -6.72 3.98 12.50
CA LYS A 304 -5.88 5.17 12.77
C LYS A 304 -4.39 4.87 12.61
N LYS A 305 -3.92 3.73 13.14
CA LYS A 305 -2.52 3.30 12.99
C LYS A 305 -2.16 3.01 11.52
N ARG A 306 -3.09 2.44 10.76
CA ARG A 306 -2.89 2.17 9.33
C ARG A 306 -2.93 3.45 8.49
N GLN A 307 -3.74 4.44 8.87
CA GLN A 307 -3.74 5.77 8.25
C GLN A 307 -2.41 6.49 8.44
N GLU A 308 -1.80 6.40 9.63
CA GLU A 308 -0.42 6.90 9.83
C GLU A 308 0.56 6.14 8.94
N SER A 309 0.43 4.81 8.82
CA SER A 309 1.26 4.02 7.89
C SER A 309 1.03 4.38 6.40
N LEU A 310 -0.15 4.86 6.00
CA LEU A 310 -0.40 5.40 4.66
C LEU A 310 0.25 6.76 4.48
N LYS A 311 0.11 7.65 5.47
CA LYS A 311 0.75 8.97 5.47
C LYS A 311 2.26 8.83 5.29
N GLU A 312 2.90 7.97 6.06
CA GLU A 312 4.34 7.70 5.95
C GLU A 312 4.74 7.22 4.54
N TYR A 313 3.91 6.40 3.90
CA TYR A 313 4.17 5.93 2.53
C TYR A 313 3.96 7.02 1.48
N GLY A 314 2.93 7.85 1.62
CA GLY A 314 2.74 9.03 0.77
C GLY A 314 3.91 10.00 0.86
N LEU A 315 4.38 10.30 2.07
CA LEU A 315 5.55 11.16 2.30
C LEU A 315 6.83 10.56 1.72
N GLU A 316 7.03 9.24 1.83
CA GLU A 316 8.13 8.55 1.16
C GLU A 316 8.13 8.84 -0.35
N ILE A 317 6.98 8.70 -1.02
CA ILE A 317 6.88 8.89 -2.47
C ILE A 317 7.13 10.35 -2.83
N LYS A 318 6.57 11.30 -2.07
CA LYS A 318 6.82 12.73 -2.25
C LYS A 318 8.31 13.04 -2.15
N VAL A 319 8.96 12.65 -1.06
CA VAL A 319 10.41 12.87 -0.87
C VAL A 319 11.23 12.27 -2.01
N ASN A 320 10.90 11.04 -2.44
CA ASN A 320 11.59 10.41 -3.57
C ASN A 320 11.41 11.18 -4.89
N SER A 321 10.26 11.81 -5.10
CA SER A 321 9.99 12.62 -6.30
C SER A 321 10.79 13.94 -6.34
N LEU A 322 11.32 14.38 -5.19
CA LEU A 322 12.15 15.58 -5.08
C LEU A 322 13.62 15.33 -5.41
N ILE A 323 14.02 14.08 -5.62
CA ILE A 323 15.40 13.68 -5.89
C ILE A 323 15.54 13.32 -7.37
N SER A 324 16.34 14.07 -8.11
CA SER A 324 16.69 13.77 -9.51
C SER A 324 18.15 13.32 -9.62
N ARG A 325 18.48 12.54 -10.66
CA ARG A 325 19.86 12.18 -10.97
C ARG A 325 20.49 13.25 -11.85
N LYS A 326 21.73 13.63 -11.54
CA LYS A 326 22.59 14.51 -12.35
C LYS A 326 23.74 13.73 -12.98
N TYR A 327 24.24 14.23 -14.12
CA TYR A 327 25.39 13.65 -14.82
C TYR A 327 26.73 14.08 -14.21
N SER A 328 26.77 15.20 -13.49
CA SER A 328 27.94 15.76 -12.82
C SER A 328 27.81 15.66 -11.30
N PHE A 329 28.94 15.72 -10.58
CA PHE A 329 28.95 15.68 -9.11
C PHE A 329 28.43 17.01 -8.51
N PRO A 330 27.57 16.98 -7.47
CA PRO A 330 26.92 15.80 -6.89
C PRO A 330 25.94 15.18 -7.89
N TYR A 331 26.03 13.85 -8.08
CA TYR A 331 25.25 13.07 -9.07
C TYR A 331 23.73 13.06 -8.81
N TYR A 332 23.26 13.89 -7.89
CA TYR A 332 21.88 14.02 -7.49
C TYR A 332 21.57 15.48 -7.20
N GLU A 333 20.33 15.87 -7.48
CA GLU A 333 19.78 17.16 -7.11
C GLU A 333 18.52 16.95 -6.29
N VAL A 334 18.38 17.81 -5.29
CA VAL A 334 17.20 17.86 -4.44
C VAL A 334 16.49 19.16 -4.77
N LYS A 335 15.18 19.07 -4.98
CA LYS A 335 14.34 20.25 -5.11
C LYS A 335 14.15 20.91 -3.74
N GLU A 336 15.09 21.77 -3.39
CA GLU A 336 15.24 22.36 -2.05
C GLU A 336 13.99 23.08 -1.53
N GLN A 337 13.35 23.93 -2.34
CA GLN A 337 12.16 24.68 -1.93
C GLN A 337 10.94 23.78 -1.69
N GLU A 338 10.73 22.79 -2.56
CA GLU A 338 9.66 21.79 -2.39
C GLU A 338 9.91 20.94 -1.13
N LEU A 339 11.17 20.60 -0.84
CA LEU A 339 11.55 19.87 0.38
C LEU A 339 11.34 20.71 1.63
N LYS A 340 11.75 21.99 1.64
CA LYS A 340 11.54 22.91 2.77
C LYS A 340 10.05 23.08 3.06
N THR A 341 9.21 23.17 2.02
CA THR A 341 7.74 23.21 2.16
C THR A 341 7.21 21.94 2.81
N LEU A 342 7.63 20.76 2.32
CA LEU A 342 7.20 19.48 2.86
C LEU A 342 7.65 19.27 4.32
N MET A 343 8.84 19.76 4.68
CA MET A 343 9.35 19.74 6.05
C MET A 343 8.55 20.64 6.99
N LYS A 344 8.13 21.82 6.52
CA LYS A 344 7.25 22.71 7.29
C LYS A 344 5.87 22.10 7.52
N GLU A 345 5.31 21.39 6.54
CA GLU A 345 4.00 20.74 6.65
C GLU A 345 4.03 19.48 7.53
N TYR A 346 5.14 18.73 7.53
CA TYR A 346 5.24 17.43 8.22
C TYR A 346 6.48 17.32 9.13
N PRO A 347 6.68 18.23 10.11
CA PRO A 347 7.90 18.28 10.92
C PRO A 347 8.20 16.96 11.64
N ASP A 348 7.19 16.34 12.27
CA ASP A 348 7.34 15.08 13.02
C ASP A 348 7.89 13.93 12.18
N TYR A 349 7.56 13.89 10.88
CA TYR A 349 8.05 12.86 9.98
C TYR A 349 9.56 13.00 9.74
N PHE A 350 10.03 14.23 9.52
CA PHE A 350 11.45 14.51 9.29
C PHE A 350 12.27 14.42 10.57
N GLU A 351 11.69 14.79 11.72
CA GLU A 351 12.33 14.60 13.02
C GLU A 351 12.59 13.11 13.30
N LYS A 352 11.59 12.23 13.04
CA LYS A 352 11.77 10.77 13.11
C LYS A 352 12.92 10.27 12.22
N ILE A 353 13.09 10.85 11.02
CA ILE A 353 14.18 10.51 10.10
C ILE A 353 15.54 10.91 10.68
N LEU A 354 15.64 12.14 11.22
CA LEU A 354 16.88 12.67 11.80
C LEU A 354 17.31 11.89 13.04
N ASN A 355 16.39 11.69 13.99
CA ASN A 355 16.63 10.99 15.24
C ASN A 355 17.10 9.53 15.04
N TYR A 356 16.71 8.89 13.93
CA TYR A 356 17.18 7.54 13.58
C TYR A 356 18.65 7.50 13.14
N GLU A 357 19.10 8.45 12.33
CA GLU A 357 20.49 8.49 11.84
C GLU A 357 21.48 8.74 12.99
N GLU A 358 21.07 9.50 14.00
CA GLU A 358 21.91 9.78 15.18
C GLU A 358 22.09 8.53 16.04
N ARG A 359 21.03 7.74 16.25
CA ARG A 359 21.09 6.44 16.94
C ARG A 359 21.98 5.41 16.23
N LYS A 360 22.23 5.53 14.93
CA LYS A 360 23.16 4.65 14.20
C LYS A 360 24.64 4.99 14.42
N LYS A 361 24.97 6.22 14.80
CA LYS A 361 26.36 6.69 14.94
C LYS A 361 26.98 6.45 16.32
N GLY A 362 26.21 6.09 17.34
CA GLY A 362 26.72 5.78 18.67
C GLY A 362 25.92 4.68 19.38
N GLY A 363 26.56 3.54 19.66
CA GLY A 363 26.08 2.56 20.64
C GLY A 363 25.16 1.46 20.10
N GLN A 364 25.61 0.20 20.23
CA GLN A 364 24.89 -1.07 20.02
C GLN A 364 23.95 -1.17 18.81
N LYS A 365 24.33 -2.02 17.84
CA LYS A 365 23.40 -2.61 16.86
C LYS A 365 22.23 -3.25 17.64
N LEU A 366 21.13 -2.50 17.78
CA LEU A 366 19.86 -3.00 18.24
C LEU A 366 19.43 -4.13 17.28
N LYS A 367 19.69 -5.38 17.67
CA LYS A 367 18.97 -6.55 17.18
C LYS A 367 17.53 -6.42 17.67
N LEU A 368 16.72 -5.59 17.03
CA LEU A 368 15.28 -5.58 17.25
C LEU A 368 14.52 -5.83 15.95
N ARG A 369 14.01 -7.06 15.87
CA ARG A 369 12.68 -7.32 15.34
C ARG A 369 11.70 -6.43 16.10
N ASN A 370 11.45 -5.20 15.65
CA ASN A 370 10.22 -4.49 16.01
C ASN A 370 9.81 -3.50 14.93
N LYS A 371 8.59 -3.72 14.46
CA LYS A 371 7.92 -3.15 13.29
C LYS A 371 7.68 -1.65 13.51
N ILE A 372 8.34 -0.83 12.69
CA ILE A 372 8.28 0.64 12.44
C ILE A 372 9.68 1.09 11.94
N THR A 373 10.72 0.29 12.18
CA THR A 373 12.15 0.66 12.08
C THR A 373 12.84 0.52 10.72
N THR A 374 12.19 0.68 9.56
CA THR A 374 12.96 0.64 8.28
C THR A 374 12.22 1.18 7.07
N SER A 375 11.73 2.42 7.14
CA SER A 375 11.28 3.10 5.93
C SER A 375 12.51 3.71 5.25
N PHE A 376 13.02 4.86 5.65
CA PHE A 376 13.97 5.65 4.83
C PHE A 376 15.26 4.93 4.38
N ALA A 377 16.00 4.29 5.28
CA ALA A 377 17.25 3.60 4.92
C ALA A 377 17.02 2.39 3.97
N ARG A 378 15.91 1.68 4.14
CA ARG A 378 15.53 0.53 3.30
C ARG A 378 14.89 0.99 1.99
N ILE A 379 14.19 2.12 1.99
CA ILE A 379 13.66 2.82 0.81
C ILE A 379 14.83 3.21 -0.11
N LEU A 380 15.88 3.85 0.44
CA LEU A 380 17.05 4.25 -0.34
C LEU A 380 17.84 3.03 -0.88
N GLU A 381 17.97 1.96 -0.08
CA GLU A 381 18.55 0.67 -0.51
C GLU A 381 17.72 -0.04 -1.60
N ILE A 382 16.39 -0.16 -1.43
CA ILE A 382 15.48 -0.84 -2.36
C ILE A 382 15.37 -0.07 -3.69
N LEU A 383 15.57 1.24 -3.68
CA LEU A 383 15.50 2.11 -4.85
C LEU A 383 16.84 2.26 -5.60
N GLY A 384 17.91 1.60 -5.13
CA GLY A 384 19.25 1.71 -5.75
C GLY A 384 19.83 3.13 -5.67
N ILE A 385 19.40 3.90 -4.66
CA ILE A 385 19.92 5.23 -4.38
C ILE A 385 21.22 5.05 -3.60
N ARG A 386 22.36 5.34 -4.25
CA ARG A 386 23.70 5.17 -3.67
C ARG A 386 23.82 5.95 -2.35
N ASP A 387 24.65 5.45 -1.43
CA ASP A 387 24.92 6.10 -0.13
C ASP A 387 25.27 7.60 -0.24
N SER A 388 25.82 8.04 -1.37
CA SER A 388 26.11 9.45 -1.66
C SER A 388 24.85 10.33 -1.70
N ALA A 389 23.77 9.88 -2.35
CA ALA A 389 22.50 10.60 -2.37
C ALA A 389 21.82 10.61 -1.01
N LYS A 390 21.91 9.49 -0.27
CA LYS A 390 21.45 9.40 1.12
C LYS A 390 22.13 10.45 2.01
N LYS A 391 23.46 10.51 1.96
CA LYS A 391 24.25 11.48 2.72
C LYS A 391 23.91 12.92 2.34
N PHE A 392 23.75 13.19 1.04
CA PHE A 392 23.39 14.52 0.55
C PHE A 392 22.01 14.95 1.06
N LEU A 393 21.00 14.08 0.97
CA LEU A 393 19.65 14.36 1.44
C LEU A 393 19.59 14.55 2.95
N ILE A 394 20.26 13.70 3.75
CA ILE A 394 20.33 13.88 5.20
C ILE A 394 21.01 15.21 5.56
N LYS A 395 22.10 15.58 4.87
CA LYS A 395 22.77 16.87 5.07
C LYS A 395 21.83 18.03 4.77
N THR A 396 21.07 17.94 3.67
CA THR A 396 20.09 18.96 3.27
C THR A 396 18.97 19.09 4.30
N ILE A 397 18.41 17.98 4.78
CA ILE A 397 17.37 17.97 5.83
C ILE A 397 17.91 18.57 7.14
N LYS A 398 19.15 18.26 7.53
CA LYS A 398 19.76 18.86 8.74
C LYS A 398 19.87 20.38 8.62
N GLY A 399 20.39 20.89 7.51
CA GLY A 399 20.49 22.34 7.26
C GLY A 399 19.13 23.03 7.32
N PHE A 400 18.11 22.49 6.65
CA PHE A 400 16.76 23.07 6.72
C PHE A 400 16.12 22.99 8.11
N ASN A 401 16.42 21.96 8.89
CA ASN A 401 15.91 21.87 10.25
C ASN A 401 16.52 22.95 11.15
N GLU A 402 17.81 23.25 10.98
CA GLU A 402 18.49 24.37 11.65
C GLU A 402 17.83 25.70 11.24
N ASP A 403 17.69 25.96 9.92
CA ASP A 403 17.03 27.17 9.40
C ASP A 403 15.60 27.37 9.97
N ILE A 404 14.79 26.29 10.04
CA ILE A 404 13.41 26.36 10.53
C ILE A 404 13.37 26.64 12.03
N GLN A 405 14.30 26.08 12.81
CA GLN A 405 14.38 26.34 14.25
C GLN A 405 14.82 27.79 14.50
N ASP A 406 15.77 28.31 13.73
CA ASP A 406 16.19 29.70 13.82
C ASP A 406 15.04 30.67 13.46
N GLU A 407 14.29 30.38 12.39
CA GLU A 407 13.07 31.12 12.02
C GLU A 407 12.04 31.16 13.18
N ARG A 408 11.84 30.03 13.89
CA ARG A 408 10.92 29.94 15.04
C ARG A 408 11.41 30.71 16.26
N ASN A 409 12.69 30.55 16.60
CA ASN A 409 13.30 31.25 17.73
C ASN A 409 13.24 32.78 17.55
N LEU A 410 13.44 33.25 16.31
CA LEU A 410 13.26 34.66 15.97
C LEU A 410 11.81 35.11 16.16
N ALA A 411 10.83 34.34 15.66
CA ALA A 411 9.41 34.67 15.83
C ALA A 411 8.98 34.72 17.32
N ASP A 412 9.40 33.73 18.11
CA ASP A 412 9.12 33.69 19.56
C ASP A 412 9.80 34.84 20.32
N SER A 413 10.98 35.27 19.88
CA SER A 413 11.67 36.45 20.40
C SER A 413 10.90 37.73 20.07
N PHE A 414 10.41 37.88 18.83
CA PHE A 414 9.57 39.02 18.44
C PHE A 414 8.25 39.07 19.21
N ASP A 415 7.60 37.94 19.45
CA ASP A 415 6.36 37.89 20.23
C ASP A 415 6.62 38.20 21.72
N LYS A 416 7.73 37.73 22.30
CA LYS A 416 8.17 38.14 23.64
C LYS A 416 8.45 39.63 23.74
N ILE A 417 9.17 40.21 22.77
CA ILE A 417 9.44 41.65 22.69
C ILE A 417 8.13 42.44 22.59
N LYS A 418 7.15 41.94 21.83
CA LYS A 418 5.84 42.60 21.64
C LYS A 418 4.94 42.51 22.89
N ILE A 419 5.10 41.46 23.70
CA ILE A 419 4.42 41.30 25.01
C ILE A 419 5.10 42.17 26.08
N GLU A 420 6.44 42.24 26.11
CA GLU A 420 7.18 43.11 27.03
C GLU A 420 6.98 44.61 26.72
N LEU A 421 6.89 44.99 25.44
CA LEU A 421 6.58 46.37 25.01
C LEU A 421 5.16 46.82 25.40
N LYS A 422 4.23 45.88 25.68
CA LYS A 422 2.88 46.20 26.15
C LYS A 422 2.77 46.38 27.66
N GLN A 423 3.85 46.18 28.44
CA GLN A 423 3.81 46.22 29.91
C GLN A 423 4.67 47.30 30.59
N LYS A 424 5.19 48.31 29.87
CA LYS A 424 5.82 49.46 30.55
C LYS A 424 5.35 50.80 29.97
N PRO A 425 4.77 51.71 30.78
CA PRO A 425 4.67 53.11 30.40
C PRO A 425 6.08 53.70 30.44
N VAL A 426 6.54 54.17 29.29
CA VAL A 426 7.87 54.74 29.07
C VAL A 426 7.98 56.10 29.78
N LYS A 427 8.99 56.26 30.64
CA LYS A 427 9.59 57.56 30.94
C LYS A 427 10.83 57.72 30.05
N THR A 428 10.83 58.79 29.27
CA THR A 428 11.87 59.21 28.33
C THR A 428 13.17 59.58 29.05
N HIS A 429 14.30 59.05 28.58
CA HIS A 429 15.59 59.72 28.70
C HIS A 429 16.31 59.63 27.35
N ILE A 430 16.46 60.79 26.72
CA ILE A 430 17.28 61.07 25.54
C ILE A 430 18.72 61.10 26.06
N ASP A 431 19.58 60.17 25.63
CA ASP A 431 21.07 60.27 25.69
C ASP A 431 21.81 59.01 25.16
N ALA A 432 21.12 57.97 24.67
CA ALA A 432 21.75 56.72 24.22
C ALA A 432 22.22 56.67 22.73
N ASP A 433 21.94 57.70 21.92
CA ASP A 433 22.18 57.62 20.46
C ASP A 433 23.59 58.03 20.00
N ARG A 434 24.49 58.47 20.90
CA ARG A 434 25.85 58.90 20.52
C ARG A 434 26.88 57.76 20.50
N GLU A 435 26.70 56.75 21.36
CA GLU A 435 27.63 55.60 21.47
C GLU A 435 27.50 54.63 20.28
N TYR A 436 26.31 54.55 19.66
CA TYR A 436 26.10 53.68 18.50
C TYR A 436 26.75 54.24 17.22
N VAL A 437 26.72 55.57 17.04
CA VAL A 437 27.29 56.24 15.87
C VAL A 437 28.83 56.24 15.93
N ASP A 438 29.42 56.48 17.10
CA ASP A 438 30.87 56.46 17.28
C ASP A 438 31.48 55.05 17.08
N ASN A 439 30.76 54.00 17.46
CA ASN A 439 31.17 52.61 17.21
C ASN A 439 31.08 52.22 15.72
N LEU A 440 30.14 52.80 14.97
CA LEU A 440 29.98 52.53 13.54
C LEU A 440 31.07 53.22 12.70
N GLU A 441 31.52 54.41 13.10
CA GLU A 441 32.63 55.11 12.45
C GLU A 441 33.99 54.47 12.73
N LYS A 442 34.16 53.88 13.92
CA LYS A 442 35.36 53.10 14.27
C LYS A 442 35.50 51.83 13.43
N PHE A 443 34.40 51.12 13.19
CA PHE A 443 34.37 49.92 12.36
C PHE A 443 34.69 50.20 10.88
N LYS A 444 34.29 51.36 10.35
CA LYS A 444 34.61 51.77 8.97
C LYS A 444 36.07 52.17 8.76
N LYS A 445 36.80 52.50 9.83
CA LYS A 445 38.25 52.81 9.79
C LYS A 445 39.14 51.58 9.94
N GLU A 446 38.64 50.47 10.52
CA GLU A 446 39.42 49.26 10.81
C GLU A 446 39.37 48.19 9.71
N VAL A 447 38.43 48.26 8.76
CA VAL A 447 38.38 47.36 7.61
C VAL A 447 38.88 48.09 6.37
N GLY A 448 40.21 48.15 6.24
CA GLY A 448 40.88 48.57 5.01
C GLY A 448 40.55 47.61 3.88
N THR A 449 40.06 48.15 2.77
CA THR A 449 40.04 47.50 1.45
C THR A 449 41.47 47.22 1.02
N ASP A 450 41.87 45.94 1.02
CA ASP A 450 42.77 45.31 0.03
C ASP A 450 43.16 43.90 0.53
N ASP A 451 42.68 42.86 -0.16
CA ASP A 451 43.45 41.65 -0.51
C ASP A 451 42.55 40.61 -1.21
N ILE A 452 42.54 40.70 -2.55
CA ILE A 452 42.14 39.61 -3.43
C ILE A 452 43.41 38.82 -3.75
N VAL A 453 43.51 37.58 -3.25
CA VAL A 453 44.54 36.64 -3.74
C VAL A 453 43.88 35.50 -4.53
N SER A 454 44.16 35.55 -5.82
CA SER A 454 43.95 34.54 -6.84
C SER A 454 44.76 33.27 -6.58
N VAL A 455 44.18 32.08 -6.84
CA VAL A 455 44.97 30.88 -7.15
C VAL A 455 44.31 30.08 -8.28
N THR A 456 44.95 30.10 -9.46
CA THR A 456 44.70 29.22 -10.61
C THR A 456 45.46 27.88 -10.47
N PRO A 457 45.12 26.84 -11.27
CA PRO A 457 45.34 25.43 -10.95
C PRO A 457 46.65 24.85 -11.50
N SER A 458 47.28 23.92 -10.77
CA SER A 458 48.39 23.12 -11.27
C SER A 458 48.03 21.63 -11.41
N ARG A 459 48.37 21.12 -12.59
CA ARG A 459 48.29 19.72 -13.02
C ARG A 459 49.30 18.87 -12.25
N LEU A 460 48.82 17.80 -11.61
CA LEU A 460 49.53 16.54 -11.39
C LEU A 460 48.46 15.45 -11.60
N GLY A 461 48.37 14.82 -12.77
CA GLY A 461 49.36 13.85 -13.20
C GLY A 461 49.00 12.42 -12.80
N LEU A 462 47.72 12.02 -12.80
CA LEU A 462 47.32 10.60 -12.65
C LEU A 462 46.18 10.19 -13.61
N ALA A 463 46.24 10.69 -14.85
CA ALA A 463 45.55 10.09 -15.99
C ALA A 463 46.46 9.05 -16.66
N LYS A 464 46.71 7.90 -16.00
CA LYS A 464 47.27 6.70 -16.67
C LYS A 464 47.09 5.36 -15.94
N LYS A 465 46.23 5.26 -14.91
CA LYS A 465 45.83 3.98 -14.29
C LYS A 465 44.32 3.66 -14.37
N ALA A 466 43.57 4.42 -15.17
CA ALA A 466 42.12 4.22 -15.34
C ALA A 466 41.70 3.56 -16.67
N LYS A 467 42.65 3.13 -17.52
CA LYS A 467 42.34 2.46 -18.80
C LYS A 467 42.60 0.94 -18.84
N GLN A 468 43.02 0.33 -17.73
CA GLN A 468 43.24 -1.13 -17.67
C GLN A 468 42.40 -1.85 -16.59
N LYS A 469 41.62 -1.14 -15.77
CA LYS A 469 40.85 -1.74 -14.66
C LYS A 469 39.33 -1.79 -14.88
N ALA A 470 38.89 -1.66 -16.13
CA ALA A 470 37.49 -1.75 -16.54
C ALA A 470 37.18 -2.93 -17.48
N GLN A 471 38.13 -3.86 -17.69
CA GLN A 471 37.94 -5.03 -18.55
C GLN A 471 37.95 -6.39 -17.82
N ASP A 472 38.12 -6.43 -16.49
CA ASP A 472 38.15 -7.69 -15.71
C ASP A 472 36.96 -7.89 -14.76
N LEU A 473 35.89 -7.09 -14.85
CA LEU A 473 34.74 -7.19 -13.92
C LEU A 473 33.58 -8.08 -14.42
N LEU A 474 33.81 -8.99 -15.36
CA LEU A 474 32.77 -9.90 -15.85
C LEU A 474 33.28 -11.30 -16.29
N LYS A 475 34.31 -11.83 -15.65
CA LYS A 475 34.62 -13.28 -15.77
C LYS A 475 34.38 -13.94 -14.43
N LEU A 476 33.23 -14.61 -14.32
CA LEU A 476 33.01 -15.62 -13.29
C LEU A 476 34.07 -16.70 -13.50
N ASP A 477 34.80 -17.05 -12.46
CA ASP A 477 35.79 -18.13 -12.55
C ASP A 477 35.11 -19.50 -12.47
N GLU A 478 35.88 -20.56 -12.73
CA GLU A 478 35.36 -21.93 -12.70
C GLU A 478 34.90 -22.36 -11.29
N GLU A 479 35.44 -21.77 -10.22
CA GLU A 479 34.99 -22.04 -8.85
C GLU A 479 33.62 -21.42 -8.57
N ASP A 480 33.36 -20.19 -9.03
CA ASP A 480 32.07 -19.51 -8.97
C ASP A 480 30.99 -20.29 -9.75
N LEU A 481 31.34 -20.79 -10.94
CA LEU A 481 30.43 -21.64 -11.74
C LEU A 481 30.16 -22.99 -11.06
N LYS A 482 31.15 -23.58 -10.39
CA LYS A 482 31.01 -24.82 -9.61
C LYS A 482 30.13 -24.61 -8.38
N HIS A 483 30.25 -23.47 -7.71
CA HIS A 483 29.41 -23.10 -6.56
C HIS A 483 27.95 -22.88 -6.98
N ILE A 484 27.71 -22.24 -8.13
CA ILE A 484 26.37 -22.03 -8.71
C ILE A 484 25.73 -23.36 -9.14
N ASN A 485 26.50 -24.28 -9.72
CA ASN A 485 26.00 -25.62 -10.08
C ASN A 485 25.68 -26.48 -8.84
N THR A 486 26.48 -26.36 -7.78
CA THR A 486 26.23 -27.03 -6.49
C THR A 486 24.96 -26.50 -5.81
N LEU A 487 24.69 -25.19 -5.89
CA LEU A 487 23.44 -24.57 -5.44
C LEU A 487 22.23 -25.05 -6.24
N LYS A 488 22.39 -25.29 -7.54
CA LYS A 488 21.32 -25.79 -8.42
C LYS A 488 20.97 -27.25 -8.10
N GLU A 489 21.95 -28.10 -7.79
CA GLU A 489 21.71 -29.49 -7.37
C GLU A 489 21.09 -29.60 -5.97
N ASN A 490 21.50 -28.74 -5.03
CA ASN A 490 20.97 -28.75 -3.66
C ASN A 490 19.53 -28.23 -3.55
N VAL A 491 19.11 -27.35 -4.46
CA VAL A 491 17.73 -26.82 -4.52
C VAL A 491 16.79 -27.74 -5.32
N MET A 492 17.33 -28.63 -6.16
CA MET A 492 16.56 -29.50 -7.06
C MET A 492 16.36 -30.94 -6.55
N ARG A 493 16.84 -31.32 -5.36
CA ARG A 493 16.51 -32.63 -4.80
C ARG A 493 15.06 -32.62 -4.26
N PRO A 494 14.14 -33.42 -4.81
CA PRO A 494 12.85 -33.65 -4.17
C PRO A 494 13.11 -34.33 -2.83
N ALA A 495 12.51 -33.84 -1.76
CA ALA A 495 12.42 -34.59 -0.52
C ALA A 495 11.71 -35.91 -0.83
N LYS A 496 12.46 -37.01 -0.83
CA LYS A 496 11.88 -38.36 -0.84
C LYS A 496 10.97 -38.47 0.37
N ILE A 497 9.68 -38.65 0.12
CA ILE A 497 8.73 -39.15 1.10
C ILE A 497 9.22 -40.57 1.44
N THR A 498 9.79 -40.74 2.62
CA THR A 498 9.98 -42.06 3.21
C THR A 498 8.59 -42.60 3.55
N SER A 499 8.10 -43.51 2.71
CA SER A 499 6.98 -44.39 3.01
C SER A 499 7.35 -45.22 4.24
N ALA A 500 6.71 -44.92 5.38
CA ALA A 500 6.70 -45.82 6.52
C ALA A 500 5.90 -47.07 6.12
N SER A 501 6.63 -48.18 6.11
CA SER A 501 6.18 -49.54 5.91
C SER A 501 5.17 -49.95 6.99
N VAL A 502 3.93 -50.27 6.58
CA VAL A 502 3.12 -51.28 7.29
C VAL A 502 3.39 -52.60 6.59
N VAL A 503 4.30 -53.38 7.16
CA VAL A 503 4.49 -54.79 6.84
C VAL A 503 3.39 -55.55 7.54
N ASN A 504 2.49 -56.19 6.79
CA ASN A 504 1.88 -57.44 7.20
C ASN A 504 1.27 -58.18 5.99
N LYS A 505 2.08 -59.07 5.40
CA LYS A 505 1.75 -60.47 5.07
C LYS A 505 2.73 -60.99 4.02
N LYS A 506 3.52 -62.00 4.41
CA LYS A 506 4.02 -63.02 3.50
C LYS A 506 3.61 -64.38 4.06
N TYR A 507 2.62 -64.98 3.42
CA TYR A 507 2.51 -66.43 3.33
C TYR A 507 3.22 -66.82 2.03
N THR A 508 4.29 -67.60 2.15
CA THR A 508 4.81 -68.39 1.02
C THR A 508 4.30 -69.81 1.15
N SER A 509 3.66 -70.25 0.08
CA SER A 509 3.29 -71.63 -0.22
C SER A 509 4.51 -72.54 -0.18
N ALA A 510 4.43 -73.61 0.61
CA ALA A 510 5.22 -74.81 0.39
C ALA A 510 4.54 -75.66 -0.69
N LYS A 511 5.33 -76.09 -1.67
CA LYS A 511 5.01 -77.18 -2.59
C LYS A 511 4.90 -78.49 -1.81
N THR A 512 3.92 -79.32 -2.14
CA THR A 512 4.18 -80.74 -2.35
C THR A 512 3.15 -81.37 -3.29
N ARG A 513 3.69 -81.99 -4.35
CA ARG A 513 3.12 -82.86 -5.40
C ARG A 513 2.13 -82.26 -6.38
#